data_AF-A0A1G5UJZ9-F1
#
_entry.id   AF-A0A1G5UJZ9-F1
#
_cell.length_a   1.000
_cell.length_b   1.000
_cell.length_c   1.000
_cell.angle_alpha   90.00
_cell.angle_beta   90.00
_cell.angle_gamma   90.00
#
_symmetry.space_group_name_H-M   'P 1'
#
loop_
_entity.id
_entity.type
_entity.pdbx_description
1 polymer ?
#
loop_
_entity_poly.entity_id
_entity_poly.type
_entity_poly.pdbx_seq_one_letter_code
_entity_poly.pdbx_strand_id
1 'polypeptide(L)'
;MSIRLQLLREAWDFLRTFTGRAGEVVVDTTNNRLVVHDGATAGGFPAAKLSDLTAPQNLTRLGIGTTADAATPFAAKLDAALWTALTKAEGGSGDLRYTLNKEAAGNTLSLLFQSGWSGRAEIGLSGDDDLHLKVSSDGTAWTEALRIDRKTAAVTVPGPLVGAAASLTNLALSGTPDQLVINGGGNFASIAFTDGNLSSKWSFGRDPSGALMIYDAVGGRNPIVLAPNGPVAFSAPITARSASFGGALGLGSFTVATLQAGSAGQVVFVSDGRKVLEGAGSGSGVMTCYSNGAWRRLSDDAAVMG
;
A
#
# COMPACT_ATOMS: atom_id res chain seq x y z
N MET A 1 20.59 68.09 -46.36
CA MET A 1 22.00 67.74 -46.07
C MET A 1 21.98 66.60 -45.06
N SER A 2 22.42 65.40 -45.41
CA SER A 2 22.53 64.30 -44.44
C SER A 2 23.94 64.26 -43.88
N ILE A 3 24.08 64.26 -42.56
CA ILE A 3 25.35 64.03 -41.87
C ILE A 3 25.47 62.54 -41.63
N ARG A 4 26.58 61.94 -42.07
CA ARG A 4 26.94 60.56 -41.73
C ARG A 4 27.88 60.59 -40.53
N LEU A 5 27.35 60.30 -39.35
CA LEU A 5 28.17 60.13 -38.15
C LEU A 5 28.72 58.69 -38.12
N GLN A 6 29.99 58.57 -37.81
CA GLN A 6 30.68 57.30 -37.65
C GLN A 6 31.20 57.21 -36.21
N LEU A 7 30.64 56.29 -35.41
CA LEU A 7 31.12 56.04 -34.05
C LEU A 7 32.52 55.42 -34.07
N LEU A 8 33.30 55.67 -33.01
CA LEU A 8 34.55 54.95 -32.74
C LEU A 8 34.26 53.45 -32.81
N ARG A 9 35.11 52.69 -33.48
CA ARG A 9 34.89 51.27 -33.72
C ARG A 9 36.19 50.51 -33.72
N GLU A 10 36.21 49.36 -33.07
CA GLU A 10 37.37 48.49 -33.00
C GLU A 10 36.97 47.03 -32.77
N ALA A 11 37.93 46.11 -32.95
CA ALA A 11 37.76 44.70 -32.63
C ALA A 11 37.61 44.48 -31.10
N TRP A 12 36.90 43.41 -30.70
CA TRP A 12 36.65 43.12 -29.28
C TRP A 12 37.94 42.93 -28.46
N ASP A 13 39.00 42.38 -29.07
CA ASP A 13 40.28 42.17 -28.37
C ASP A 13 40.91 43.47 -27.87
N PHE A 14 40.72 44.57 -28.59
CA PHE A 14 41.07 45.91 -28.13
C PHE A 14 40.03 46.42 -27.12
N LEU A 15 38.75 46.40 -27.52
CA LEU A 15 37.67 47.00 -26.74
C LEU A 15 37.56 46.42 -25.33
N ARG A 16 37.79 45.12 -25.12
CA ARG A 16 37.72 44.48 -23.79
C ARG A 16 38.69 45.06 -22.76
N THR A 17 39.73 45.76 -23.21
CA THR A 17 40.70 46.47 -22.34
C THR A 17 40.54 47.99 -22.37
N PHE A 18 39.75 48.51 -23.31
CA PHE A 18 39.51 49.93 -23.50
C PHE A 18 38.48 50.47 -22.49
N THR A 19 38.74 51.65 -21.91
CA THR A 19 37.81 52.36 -21.03
C THR A 19 37.43 53.68 -21.70
N GLY A 20 36.25 53.73 -22.32
CA GLY A 20 35.69 54.96 -22.88
C GLY A 20 35.16 55.91 -21.80
N ARG A 21 34.86 57.14 -22.19
CA ARG A 21 34.26 58.16 -21.29
C ARG A 21 32.83 57.77 -20.91
N ALA A 22 32.35 58.32 -19.80
CA ALA A 22 30.95 58.14 -19.39
C ALA A 22 29.98 58.59 -20.50
N GLY A 23 29.10 57.68 -20.93
CA GLY A 23 28.14 57.90 -22.01
C GLY A 23 28.70 57.73 -23.42
N GLU A 24 29.99 57.40 -23.58
CA GLU A 24 30.57 57.12 -24.89
C GLU A 24 30.03 55.79 -25.45
N VAL A 25 29.64 55.80 -26.73
CA VAL A 25 29.19 54.61 -27.45
C VAL A 25 30.16 54.29 -28.57
N VAL A 26 30.66 53.06 -28.56
CA VAL A 26 31.60 52.53 -29.56
C VAL A 26 31.00 51.31 -30.25
N VAL A 27 31.53 50.95 -31.41
CA VAL A 27 31.10 49.76 -32.16
C VAL A 27 32.16 48.67 -32.03
N ASP A 28 31.76 47.53 -31.46
CA ASP A 28 32.50 46.27 -31.53
C ASP A 28 32.31 45.68 -32.92
N THR A 29 33.36 45.71 -33.74
CA THR A 29 33.32 45.21 -35.13
C THR A 29 33.48 43.70 -35.22
N THR A 30 33.98 43.04 -34.17
CA THR A 30 34.06 41.57 -34.10
C THR A 30 32.68 40.98 -33.91
N ASN A 31 31.97 41.47 -32.89
CA ASN A 31 30.63 40.99 -32.59
C ASN A 31 29.54 41.86 -33.20
N ASN A 32 29.87 42.87 -34.01
CA ASN A 32 28.96 43.77 -34.72
C ASN A 32 27.91 44.47 -33.83
N ARG A 33 28.26 44.89 -32.61
CA ARG A 33 27.34 45.44 -31.59
C ARG A 33 27.82 46.78 -31.03
N LEU A 34 26.91 47.53 -30.40
CA LEU A 34 27.27 48.73 -29.64
C LEU A 34 27.84 48.34 -28.26
N VAL A 35 28.73 49.16 -27.73
CA VAL A 35 29.25 49.08 -26.37
C VAL A 35 29.13 50.46 -25.74
N VAL A 36 28.49 50.53 -24.57
CA VAL A 36 28.32 51.78 -23.81
C VAL A 36 29.35 51.83 -22.70
N HIS A 37 30.04 52.95 -22.52
CA HIS A 37 31.03 53.14 -21.47
C HIS A 37 30.53 54.04 -20.34
N ASP A 38 31.06 53.83 -19.14
CA ASP A 38 30.75 54.57 -17.91
C ASP A 38 31.92 55.43 -17.41
N GLY A 39 33.08 55.41 -18.09
CA GLY A 39 34.29 56.11 -17.64
C GLY A 39 35.19 55.30 -16.72
N ALA A 40 34.83 54.07 -16.35
CA ALA A 40 35.56 53.28 -15.35
C ALA A 40 35.75 51.80 -15.74
N THR A 41 34.75 51.20 -16.38
CA THR A 41 34.72 49.77 -16.71
C THR A 41 35.43 49.50 -18.03
N ALA A 42 36.59 48.82 -17.96
CA ALA A 42 37.27 48.31 -19.15
C ALA A 42 36.36 47.33 -19.90
N GLY A 43 36.25 47.47 -21.22
CA GLY A 43 35.30 46.70 -22.03
C GLY A 43 33.89 47.29 -22.10
N GLY A 44 33.56 48.24 -21.23
CA GLY A 44 32.22 48.83 -21.14
C GLY A 44 31.10 47.79 -20.95
N PHE A 45 29.92 48.16 -21.42
CA PHE A 45 28.70 47.35 -21.37
C PHE A 45 28.22 47.07 -22.81
N PRO A 46 28.57 45.90 -23.37
CA PRO A 46 28.13 45.54 -24.71
C PRO A 46 26.61 45.32 -24.77
N ALA A 47 25.96 45.97 -25.72
CA ALA A 47 24.54 45.78 -25.98
C ALA A 47 24.29 44.40 -26.60
N ALA A 48 23.27 43.69 -26.09
CA ALA A 48 22.83 42.43 -26.67
C ALA A 48 22.15 42.67 -28.02
N LYS A 49 22.42 41.80 -29.00
CA LYS A 49 21.66 41.76 -30.24
C LYS A 49 20.49 40.81 -30.14
N LEU A 50 19.51 41.00 -31.02
CA LEU A 50 18.40 40.06 -31.16
C LEU A 50 18.85 38.60 -31.37
N SER A 51 19.92 38.39 -32.14
CA SER A 51 20.50 37.04 -32.34
C SER A 51 20.96 36.40 -31.02
N ASP A 52 21.48 37.20 -30.09
CA ASP A 52 21.97 36.72 -28.80
C ASP A 52 20.80 36.30 -27.88
N LEU A 53 19.61 36.84 -28.13
CA LEU A 53 18.37 36.47 -27.45
C LEU A 53 17.68 35.24 -28.05
N THR A 54 17.98 34.86 -29.30
CA THR A 54 17.38 33.67 -29.94
C THR A 54 18.02 32.35 -29.51
N ALA A 55 19.25 32.40 -28.99
CA ALA A 55 19.96 31.23 -28.49
C ALA A 55 20.76 31.58 -27.22
N PRO A 56 20.09 32.02 -26.13
CA PRO A 56 20.78 32.38 -24.91
C PRO A 56 21.46 31.13 -24.33
N GLN A 57 22.74 31.28 -23.95
CA GLN A 57 23.55 30.22 -23.35
C GLN A 57 24.23 30.76 -22.09
N ASN A 58 24.55 29.87 -21.15
CA ASN A 58 25.26 30.19 -19.90
C ASN A 58 24.58 31.30 -19.07
N LEU A 59 23.25 31.38 -19.09
CA LEU A 59 22.51 32.27 -18.20
C LEU A 59 22.74 31.85 -16.75
N THR A 60 23.31 32.74 -15.95
CA THR A 60 23.52 32.50 -14.51
C THR A 60 22.23 32.62 -13.71
N ARG A 61 21.28 33.42 -14.21
CA ARG A 61 19.95 33.60 -13.62
C ARG A 61 18.89 33.85 -14.70
N LEU A 62 17.69 33.32 -14.49
CA LEU A 62 16.52 33.56 -15.33
C LEU A 62 15.28 33.70 -14.44
N GLY A 63 14.75 34.92 -14.38
CA GLY A 63 13.52 35.26 -13.67
C GLY A 63 12.37 35.55 -14.64
N ILE A 64 11.23 34.88 -14.50
CA ILE A 64 10.02 35.11 -15.30
C ILE A 64 8.91 35.64 -14.38
N GLY A 65 8.56 36.92 -14.51
CA GLY A 65 7.57 37.57 -13.63
C GLY A 65 8.03 37.76 -12.17
N THR A 66 9.29 37.43 -11.86
CA THR A 66 9.91 37.57 -10.54
C THR A 66 11.43 37.70 -10.68
N THR A 67 12.12 38.14 -9.63
CA THR A 67 13.58 38.19 -9.57
C THR A 67 14.14 36.82 -9.20
N ALA A 68 15.09 36.33 -10.00
CA ALA A 68 15.92 35.17 -9.66
C ALA A 68 17.17 35.64 -8.88
N ASP A 69 17.61 34.82 -7.92
CA ASP A 69 18.77 35.11 -7.07
C ASP A 69 19.83 33.99 -7.11
N ALA A 70 20.84 34.05 -6.24
CA ALA A 70 21.90 33.04 -6.20
C ALA A 70 21.42 31.69 -5.67
N ALA A 71 20.39 31.67 -4.82
CA ALA A 71 19.84 30.45 -4.23
C ALA A 71 18.80 29.80 -5.15
N THR A 72 18.08 30.62 -5.92
CA THR A 72 17.06 30.23 -6.91
C THR A 72 17.38 30.87 -8.27
N PRO A 73 18.38 30.35 -8.98
CA PRO A 73 18.84 30.93 -10.25
C PRO A 73 17.80 30.83 -11.37
N PHE A 74 16.85 29.89 -11.29
CA PHE A 74 15.66 29.88 -12.13
C PHE A 74 14.43 30.11 -11.25
N ALA A 75 13.67 31.17 -11.53
CA ALA A 75 12.48 31.52 -10.77
C ALA A 75 11.36 31.99 -11.70
N ALA A 76 10.14 31.53 -11.46
CA ALA A 76 8.97 31.90 -12.24
C ALA A 76 7.77 32.19 -11.32
N LYS A 77 7.12 33.33 -11.53
CA LYS A 77 5.86 33.72 -10.87
C LYS A 77 4.78 33.83 -11.94
N LEU A 78 3.98 32.79 -12.05
CA LEU A 78 3.05 32.55 -13.16
C LEU A 78 1.79 31.85 -12.63
N ASP A 79 0.67 31.98 -13.36
CA ASP A 79 -0.54 31.19 -13.08
C ASP A 79 -0.43 29.75 -13.61
N ALA A 80 0.30 29.55 -14.72
CA ALA A 80 0.54 28.25 -15.33
C ALA A 80 1.88 28.20 -16.08
N ALA A 81 2.46 27.00 -16.19
CA ALA A 81 3.63 26.71 -17.02
C ALA A 81 3.34 25.47 -17.88
N LEU A 82 3.40 25.62 -19.20
CA LEU A 82 3.25 24.51 -20.15
C LEU A 82 4.62 24.10 -20.67
N TRP A 83 4.91 22.82 -20.55
CA TRP A 83 6.05 22.18 -21.19
C TRP A 83 5.49 21.17 -22.19
N THR A 84 5.84 21.34 -23.46
CA THR A 84 5.37 20.45 -24.54
C THR A 84 6.57 19.92 -25.29
N ALA A 85 6.45 18.69 -25.78
CA ALA A 85 7.43 18.13 -26.70
C ALA A 85 7.42 18.90 -28.02
N LEU A 86 8.59 19.05 -28.62
CA LEU A 86 8.69 19.48 -30.01
C LEU A 86 8.19 18.33 -30.90
N THR A 87 7.18 18.59 -31.71
CA THR A 87 6.56 17.54 -32.53
C THR A 87 7.48 17.12 -33.67
N LYS A 88 7.20 15.96 -34.27
CA LYS A 88 7.92 15.51 -35.48
C LYS A 88 7.77 16.48 -36.65
N ALA A 89 6.61 17.12 -36.79
CA ALA A 89 6.35 18.11 -37.84
C ALA A 89 7.21 19.38 -37.66
N GLU A 90 7.56 19.71 -36.42
CA GLU A 90 8.45 20.82 -36.06
C GLU A 90 9.92 20.37 -35.97
N GLY A 91 10.25 19.15 -36.39
CA GLY A 91 11.62 18.61 -36.39
C GLY A 91 12.09 18.01 -35.06
N GLY A 92 11.21 17.82 -34.08
CA GLY A 92 11.51 17.17 -32.80
C GLY A 92 11.27 15.65 -32.76
N SER A 93 11.54 15.03 -31.62
CA SER A 93 11.26 13.61 -31.40
C SER A 93 9.79 13.31 -31.09
N GLY A 94 9.05 14.29 -30.57
CA GLY A 94 7.74 14.11 -29.95
C GLY A 94 7.79 13.69 -28.48
N ASP A 95 8.99 13.54 -27.90
CA ASP A 95 9.17 13.17 -26.49
C ASP A 95 9.53 14.40 -25.64
N LEU A 96 9.00 14.46 -24.40
CA LEU A 96 9.39 15.42 -23.38
C LEU A 96 9.94 14.67 -22.16
N ARG A 97 11.12 15.06 -21.67
CA ARG A 97 11.74 14.46 -20.48
C ARG A 97 12.32 15.54 -19.58
N TYR A 98 12.07 15.40 -18.29
CA TYR A 98 12.80 16.09 -17.24
C TYR A 98 13.96 15.20 -16.78
N THR A 99 15.18 15.67 -16.99
CA THR A 99 16.38 15.03 -16.45
C THR A 99 16.90 15.92 -15.32
N LEU A 100 16.89 15.38 -14.11
CA LEU A 100 17.38 16.03 -12.91
C LEU A 100 18.58 15.21 -12.40
N ASN A 101 19.59 15.86 -11.83
CA ASN A 101 20.78 15.19 -11.32
C ASN A 101 21.20 15.77 -9.97
N LYS A 102 21.68 14.91 -9.07
CA LYS A 102 22.34 15.27 -7.80
C LYS A 102 23.78 14.78 -7.79
N GLU A 103 24.62 15.42 -7.00
CA GLU A 103 26.07 15.14 -6.96
C GLU A 103 26.40 13.78 -6.34
N ALA A 104 25.78 13.44 -5.20
CA ALA A 104 26.01 12.20 -4.49
C ALA A 104 24.72 11.63 -3.87
N ALA A 105 24.80 10.39 -3.37
CA ALA A 105 23.67 9.70 -2.78
C ALA A 105 23.04 10.47 -1.61
N GLY A 106 23.86 11.05 -0.73
CA GLY A 106 23.38 11.79 0.44
C GLY A 106 22.71 13.15 0.14
N ASN A 107 22.74 13.63 -1.11
CA ASN A 107 22.09 14.89 -1.49
C ASN A 107 20.59 14.69 -1.79
N THR A 108 19.88 15.81 -1.93
CA THR A 108 18.47 15.84 -2.28
C THR A 108 18.27 16.25 -3.73
N LEU A 109 17.45 15.49 -4.45
CA LEU A 109 16.85 15.82 -5.74
C LEU A 109 15.36 15.53 -5.63
N SER A 110 14.54 16.56 -5.69
CA SER A 110 13.11 16.39 -5.46
C SER A 110 12.26 17.46 -6.14
N LEU A 111 10.96 17.16 -6.24
CA LEU A 111 9.91 18.12 -6.49
C LEU A 111 9.24 18.43 -5.15
N LEU A 112 9.34 19.68 -4.72
CA LEU A 112 8.77 20.18 -3.47
C LEU A 112 7.44 20.90 -3.75
N PHE A 113 6.37 20.44 -3.10
CA PHE A 113 5.05 21.05 -3.15
C PHE A 113 4.83 21.91 -1.90
N GLN A 114 4.48 23.18 -2.10
CA GLN A 114 4.37 24.17 -1.03
C GLN A 114 3.01 24.89 -1.02
N SER A 115 2.62 25.40 0.14
CA SER A 115 1.53 26.35 0.31
C SER A 115 1.95 27.45 1.28
N GLY A 116 1.79 28.71 0.90
CA GLY A 116 2.21 29.85 1.72
C GLY A 116 3.68 29.81 2.13
N TRP A 117 4.57 29.38 1.21
CA TRP A 117 6.01 29.20 1.45
C TRP A 117 6.39 28.09 2.44
N SER A 118 5.43 27.24 2.83
CA SER A 118 5.66 26.08 3.69
C SER A 118 5.61 24.80 2.88
N GLY A 119 6.60 23.92 3.04
CA GLY A 119 6.59 22.57 2.47
C GLY A 119 5.40 21.75 2.96
N ARG A 120 4.79 20.95 2.06
CA ARG A 120 3.66 20.07 2.37
C ARG A 120 3.88 18.64 1.89
N ALA A 121 4.46 18.48 0.71
CA ALA A 121 4.84 17.19 0.17
C ALA A 121 6.12 17.32 -0.65
N GLU A 122 6.90 16.24 -0.71
CA GLU A 122 8.14 16.16 -1.46
C GLU A 122 8.25 14.76 -2.08
N ILE A 123 8.57 14.69 -3.37
CA ILE A 123 8.84 13.43 -4.07
C ILE A 123 10.21 13.48 -4.76
N GLY A 124 11.03 12.46 -4.57
CA GLY A 124 12.35 12.38 -5.21
C GLY A 124 13.38 11.52 -4.47
N LEU A 125 14.65 11.70 -4.83
CA LEU A 125 15.81 11.06 -4.22
C LEU A 125 16.33 11.94 -3.08
N SER A 126 15.87 11.70 -1.85
CA SER A 126 16.02 12.65 -0.74
C SER A 126 16.80 12.06 0.44
N GLY A 127 18.13 12.13 0.35
CA GLY A 127 19.08 11.64 1.38
C GLY A 127 19.71 10.28 1.05
N ASP A 128 19.24 9.61 0.01
CA ASP A 128 19.84 8.44 -0.62
C ASP A 128 19.33 8.32 -2.08
N ASP A 129 19.58 7.18 -2.74
CA ASP A 129 19.20 6.92 -4.14
C ASP A 129 17.87 6.15 -4.30
N ASP A 130 17.12 5.92 -3.23
CA ASP A 130 15.77 5.35 -3.29
C ASP A 130 14.76 6.44 -3.66
N LEU A 131 13.59 6.04 -4.17
CA LEU A 131 12.50 6.99 -4.42
C LEU A 131 11.70 7.18 -3.14
N HIS A 132 11.59 8.42 -2.68
CA HIS A 132 10.83 8.80 -1.49
C HIS A 132 9.62 9.65 -1.86
N LEU A 133 8.56 9.51 -1.07
CA LEU A 133 7.45 10.44 -0.98
C LEU A 133 7.28 10.79 0.50
N LYS A 134 7.55 12.05 0.83
CA LYS A 134 7.48 12.59 2.19
C LYS A 134 6.39 13.64 2.28
N VAL A 135 5.75 13.75 3.44
CA VAL A 135 4.73 14.76 3.76
C VAL A 135 5.10 15.52 5.03
N SER A 136 4.66 16.76 5.14
CA SER A 136 4.93 17.62 6.29
C SER A 136 3.70 18.46 6.67
N SER A 137 3.38 18.48 7.97
CA SER A 137 2.32 19.34 8.51
C SER A 137 2.77 20.78 8.74
N ASP A 138 4.07 21.02 8.92
CA ASP A 138 4.62 22.32 9.33
C ASP A 138 5.71 22.88 8.40
N GLY A 139 6.13 22.12 7.38
CA GLY A 139 7.17 22.50 6.43
C GLY A 139 8.61 22.27 6.92
N THR A 140 8.79 21.72 8.12
CA THR A 140 10.10 21.50 8.76
C THR A 140 10.32 20.05 9.17
N ALA A 141 9.30 19.41 9.76
CA ALA A 141 9.29 18.00 10.13
C ALA A 141 8.69 17.17 9.00
N TRP A 142 9.43 16.18 8.52
CA TRP A 142 9.05 15.34 7.38
C TRP A 142 8.73 13.92 7.84
N THR A 143 7.63 13.37 7.34
CA THR A 143 7.20 11.98 7.55
C THR A 143 7.25 11.23 6.23
N GLU A 144 7.91 10.06 6.21
CA GLU A 144 7.94 9.18 5.05
C GLU A 144 6.58 8.52 4.83
N ALA A 145 5.96 8.79 3.68
CA ALA A 145 4.69 8.20 3.29
C ALA A 145 4.89 6.95 2.40
N LEU A 146 5.90 6.97 1.52
CA LEU A 146 6.22 5.85 0.63
C LEU A 146 7.69 5.87 0.24
N ARG A 147 8.35 4.71 0.31
CA ARG A 147 9.71 4.51 -0.21
C ARG A 147 9.76 3.34 -1.19
N ILE A 148 10.52 3.48 -2.28
CA ILE A 148 10.83 2.38 -3.22
C ILE A 148 12.33 2.13 -3.23
N ASP A 149 12.75 0.94 -2.79
CA ASP A 149 14.15 0.51 -2.83
C ASP A 149 14.61 0.34 -4.28
N ARG A 150 15.69 1.03 -4.67
CA ARG A 150 16.16 1.06 -6.06
C ARG A 150 16.73 -0.27 -6.58
N LYS A 151 17.12 -1.19 -5.69
CA LYS A 151 17.76 -2.47 -6.04
C LYS A 151 16.74 -3.60 -6.17
N THR A 152 15.72 -3.57 -5.32
CA THR A 152 14.74 -4.66 -5.15
C THR A 152 13.35 -4.29 -5.66
N ALA A 153 13.10 -3.01 -5.96
CA ALA A 153 11.77 -2.46 -6.24
C ALA A 153 10.76 -2.67 -5.09
N ALA A 154 11.26 -2.95 -3.87
CA ALA A 154 10.41 -3.13 -2.71
C ALA A 154 9.75 -1.80 -2.31
N VAL A 155 8.42 -1.79 -2.24
CA VAL A 155 7.64 -0.63 -1.81
C VAL A 155 7.38 -0.74 -0.30
N THR A 156 7.81 0.28 0.44
CA THR A 156 7.55 0.43 1.88
C THR A 156 6.56 1.56 2.10
N VAL A 157 5.48 1.30 2.85
CA VAL A 157 4.52 2.30 3.33
C VAL A 157 4.59 2.32 4.85
N PRO A 158 5.30 3.28 5.48
CA PRO A 158 5.51 3.28 6.94
C PRO A 158 4.25 3.57 7.76
N GLY A 159 3.32 4.35 7.19
CA GLY A 159 2.04 4.68 7.82
C GLY A 159 0.97 3.59 7.60
N PRO A 160 -0.12 3.59 8.40
CA PRO A 160 -1.23 2.69 8.18
C PRO A 160 -1.95 3.02 6.86
N LEU A 161 -2.36 1.98 6.12
CA LEU A 161 -3.30 2.15 5.02
C LEU A 161 -4.72 2.25 5.60
N VAL A 162 -5.31 3.44 5.57
CA VAL A 162 -6.67 3.72 6.09
C VAL A 162 -7.59 4.01 4.91
N GLY A 163 -8.77 3.38 4.84
CA GLY A 163 -9.84 3.82 3.92
C GLY A 163 -10.22 2.90 2.76
N ALA A 164 -9.80 1.64 2.74
CA ALA A 164 -10.43 0.63 1.90
C ALA A 164 -10.44 -0.68 2.67
N ALA A 165 -11.51 -1.47 2.54
CA ALA A 165 -11.34 -2.91 2.58
C ALA A 165 -10.31 -3.22 1.49
N ALA A 166 -9.02 -3.24 1.85
CA ALA A 166 -7.98 -3.68 0.97
C ALA A 166 -8.25 -5.18 0.80
N SER A 167 -9.12 -5.51 -0.15
CA SER A 167 -9.20 -6.85 -0.70
C SER A 167 -7.88 -7.02 -1.44
N LEU A 168 -6.84 -7.38 -0.68
CA LEU A 168 -5.54 -7.68 -1.22
C LEU A 168 -5.64 -9.05 -1.89
N THR A 169 -6.30 -9.08 -3.05
CA THR A 169 -6.25 -10.22 -3.95
C THR A 169 -4.80 -10.32 -4.43
N ASN A 170 -4.10 -11.38 -4.04
CA ASN A 170 -2.68 -11.62 -4.31
C ASN A 170 -1.68 -10.87 -3.41
N LEU A 171 -1.97 -10.69 -2.11
CA LEU A 171 -0.89 -10.40 -1.14
C LEU A 171 0.03 -11.63 -1.00
N ALA A 172 1.08 -11.69 -1.79
CA ALA A 172 2.20 -12.59 -1.52
C ALA A 172 3.04 -11.97 -0.39
N LEU A 173 2.82 -12.39 0.85
CA LEU A 173 3.78 -12.18 1.93
C LEU A 173 5.03 -13.01 1.57
N SER A 174 5.99 -12.42 0.87
CA SER A 174 7.21 -13.13 0.48
C SER A 174 8.12 -13.26 1.70
N GLY A 175 8.01 -14.43 2.33
CA GLY A 175 8.77 -14.86 3.49
C GLY A 175 8.51 -16.33 3.81
N THR A 176 8.60 -17.21 2.80
CA THR A 176 8.34 -18.68 2.89
C THR A 176 6.91 -19.04 3.35
N PRO A 177 6.39 -20.25 3.07
CA PRO A 177 5.09 -20.42 2.41
C PRO A 177 3.91 -20.47 3.39
N ASP A 178 3.57 -19.37 4.04
CA ASP A 178 2.33 -19.26 4.83
C ASP A 178 1.65 -17.93 4.53
N GLN A 179 0.66 -17.95 3.64
CA GLN A 179 -0.20 -16.78 3.42
C GLN A 179 -1.22 -16.68 4.56
N LEU A 180 -1.08 -15.65 5.39
CA LEU A 180 -2.10 -15.24 6.35
C LEU A 180 -3.09 -14.28 5.67
N VAL A 181 -4.24 -14.80 5.26
CA VAL A 181 -5.38 -13.97 4.81
C VAL A 181 -6.23 -13.59 6.02
N ILE A 182 -6.26 -12.30 6.39
CA ILE A 182 -7.20 -11.76 7.39
C ILE A 182 -8.26 -10.97 6.63
N ASN A 183 -9.44 -11.55 6.44
CA ASN A 183 -10.58 -10.82 5.90
C ASN A 183 -11.25 -10.00 7.01
N GLY A 184 -11.06 -8.68 7.00
CA GLY A 184 -11.76 -7.75 7.87
C GLY A 184 -12.99 -7.16 7.18
N GLY A 185 -14.16 -7.75 7.43
CA GLY A 185 -15.46 -7.22 7.03
C GLY A 185 -16.56 -7.82 7.89
N GLY A 186 -17.07 -7.06 8.88
CA GLY A 186 -18.04 -7.54 9.88
C GLY A 186 -17.40 -8.10 11.17
N ASN A 187 -18.21 -8.75 12.03
CA ASN A 187 -17.86 -9.29 13.37
C ASN A 187 -16.83 -10.46 13.37
N PHE A 188 -16.08 -10.67 12.28
CA PHE A 188 -15.27 -11.89 12.09
C PHE A 188 -13.85 -11.55 11.60
N ALA A 189 -12.87 -12.30 12.12
CA ALA A 189 -11.57 -12.48 11.50
C ALA A 189 -11.42 -13.99 11.24
N SER A 190 -11.32 -14.40 9.97
CA SER A 190 -10.97 -15.77 9.62
C SER A 190 -9.55 -15.83 9.09
N ILE A 191 -8.82 -16.89 9.46
CA ILE A 191 -7.52 -17.25 8.89
C ILE A 191 -7.77 -18.42 7.95
N ALA A 192 -7.46 -18.24 6.66
CA ALA A 192 -7.53 -19.29 5.66
C ALA A 192 -6.11 -19.71 5.23
N PHE A 193 -5.81 -21.00 5.35
CA PHE A 193 -4.61 -21.59 4.77
C PHE A 193 -5.02 -22.26 3.45
N THR A 194 -4.35 -21.89 2.35
CA THR A 194 -4.56 -22.46 1.02
C THR A 194 -3.33 -23.31 0.71
N ASP A 195 -3.51 -24.61 0.47
CA ASP A 195 -2.49 -25.34 -0.31
C ASP A 195 -2.49 -24.72 -1.71
N GLY A 196 -1.35 -24.65 -2.42
CA GLY A 196 -1.21 -23.88 -3.66
C GLY A 196 -2.19 -24.20 -4.82
N ASN A 197 -3.20 -25.03 -4.61
CA ASN A 197 -4.37 -25.20 -5.46
C ASN A 197 -5.57 -24.46 -4.84
N LEU A 198 -6.18 -23.51 -5.57
CA LEU A 198 -7.30 -22.63 -5.12
C LEU A 198 -8.60 -23.37 -4.72
N SER A 199 -8.55 -24.68 -4.57
CA SER A 199 -9.66 -25.63 -4.45
C SER A 199 -9.74 -26.31 -3.08
N SER A 200 -8.87 -25.99 -2.12
CA SER A 200 -8.94 -26.51 -0.74
C SER A 200 -8.64 -25.37 0.23
N LYS A 201 -9.68 -24.82 0.88
CA LYS A 201 -9.51 -23.74 1.87
C LYS A 201 -9.80 -24.30 3.25
N TRP A 202 -8.78 -24.44 4.09
CA TRP A 202 -8.99 -24.64 5.53
C TRP A 202 -9.11 -23.28 6.19
N SER A 203 -10.30 -22.98 6.71
CA SER A 203 -10.57 -21.73 7.40
C SER A 203 -10.95 -21.94 8.86
N PHE A 204 -10.40 -21.07 9.70
CA PHE A 204 -10.70 -20.94 11.12
C PHE A 204 -11.51 -19.66 11.33
N GLY A 205 -12.67 -19.74 11.98
CA GLY A 205 -13.52 -18.57 12.22
C GLY A 205 -14.51 -18.79 13.37
N ARG A 206 -15.33 -17.78 13.69
CA ARG A 206 -16.47 -17.94 14.59
C ARG A 206 -17.79 -17.88 13.82
N ASP A 207 -18.78 -18.67 14.21
CA ASP A 207 -20.15 -18.50 13.72
C ASP A 207 -20.83 -17.28 14.40
N PRO A 208 -22.05 -16.88 13.98
CA PRO A 208 -22.80 -15.81 14.65
C PRO A 208 -23.12 -16.07 16.13
N SER A 209 -22.97 -17.30 16.61
CA SER A 209 -23.15 -17.69 18.02
C SER A 209 -21.85 -17.66 18.83
N GLY A 210 -20.69 -17.41 18.18
CA GLY A 210 -19.37 -17.34 18.79
C GLY A 210 -18.59 -18.66 18.84
N ALA A 211 -19.10 -19.74 18.24
CA ALA A 211 -18.46 -21.05 18.20
C ALA A 211 -17.26 -21.07 17.25
N LEU A 212 -16.13 -21.68 17.66
CA LEU A 212 -14.98 -21.86 16.75
C LEU A 212 -15.34 -22.91 15.68
N MET A 213 -15.18 -22.53 14.42
CA MET A 213 -15.43 -23.38 13.25
C MET A 213 -14.11 -23.69 12.53
N ILE A 214 -13.90 -24.96 12.18
CA ILE A 214 -12.88 -25.42 11.24
C ILE A 214 -13.61 -26.04 10.04
N TYR A 215 -13.52 -25.45 8.85
CA TYR A 215 -14.27 -25.91 7.68
C TYR A 215 -13.46 -25.90 6.38
N ASP A 216 -13.78 -26.84 5.49
CA ASP A 216 -13.36 -26.87 4.09
C ASP A 216 -14.41 -26.14 3.21
N ALA A 217 -14.00 -25.06 2.56
CA ALA A 217 -14.90 -24.21 1.78
C ALA A 217 -15.41 -24.85 0.46
N VAL A 218 -14.81 -25.95 -0.02
CA VAL A 218 -15.14 -26.48 -1.36
C VAL A 218 -16.29 -27.50 -1.33
N GLY A 219 -16.62 -28.06 -0.17
CA GLY A 219 -17.71 -29.03 -0.04
C GLY A 219 -18.95 -28.52 0.69
N GLY A 220 -18.91 -27.37 1.36
CA GLY A 220 -19.98 -26.92 2.27
C GLY A 220 -20.29 -27.95 3.37
N ARG A 221 -19.36 -28.85 3.66
CA ARG A 221 -19.56 -30.04 4.50
C ARG A 221 -18.40 -30.17 5.49
N ASN A 222 -18.78 -30.41 6.74
CA ASN A 222 -17.95 -30.73 7.92
C ASN A 222 -17.27 -29.56 8.66
N PRO A 223 -17.99 -28.49 9.05
CA PRO A 223 -17.53 -27.69 10.17
C PRO A 223 -17.46 -28.57 11.41
N ILE A 224 -16.26 -28.73 11.98
CA ILE A 224 -16.16 -29.07 13.39
C ILE A 224 -16.57 -27.80 14.13
N VAL A 225 -17.69 -27.86 14.84
CA VAL A 225 -18.20 -26.74 15.64
C VAL A 225 -17.85 -27.01 17.09
N LEU A 226 -17.03 -26.12 17.67
CA LEU A 226 -16.78 -26.07 19.10
C LEU A 226 -17.67 -24.97 19.69
N ALA A 227 -18.88 -25.36 20.10
CA ALA A 227 -19.83 -24.44 20.71
C ALA A 227 -19.34 -24.02 22.11
N PRO A 228 -19.50 -22.74 22.50
CA PRO A 228 -19.24 -22.32 23.88
C PRO A 228 -20.16 -23.12 24.81
N ASN A 229 -19.59 -23.98 25.65
CA ASN A 229 -20.32 -24.86 26.58
C ASN A 229 -21.24 -25.93 25.91
N GLY A 230 -21.05 -26.25 24.63
CA GLY A 230 -21.82 -27.27 23.90
C GLY A 230 -20.97 -28.44 23.38
N PRO A 231 -21.59 -29.50 22.83
CA PRO A 231 -20.87 -30.65 22.31
C PRO A 231 -20.06 -30.28 21.05
N VAL A 232 -18.98 -31.02 20.80
CA VAL A 232 -18.31 -31.01 19.50
C VAL A 232 -19.27 -31.61 18.48
N ALA A 233 -19.78 -30.79 17.57
CA ALA A 233 -20.75 -31.22 16.57
C ALA A 233 -20.11 -31.28 15.17
N PHE A 234 -20.50 -32.29 14.40
CA PHE A 234 -20.20 -32.42 12.98
C PHE A 234 -21.52 -32.22 12.22
N SER A 235 -21.56 -31.29 11.27
CA SER A 235 -22.83 -30.96 10.57
C SER A 235 -23.25 -31.99 9.50
N ALA A 236 -22.47 -33.07 9.34
CA ALA A 236 -22.76 -34.19 8.46
C ALA A 236 -22.11 -35.47 9.04
N PRO A 237 -22.60 -36.68 8.70
CA PRO A 237 -21.97 -37.93 9.12
C PRO A 237 -20.48 -37.95 8.76
N ILE A 238 -19.64 -38.38 9.71
CA ILE A 238 -18.23 -38.62 9.43
C ILE A 238 -18.15 -39.85 8.52
N THR A 239 -17.92 -39.63 7.23
CA THR A 239 -17.72 -40.71 6.24
C THR A 239 -16.29 -41.29 6.30
N ALA A 240 -15.39 -40.70 7.10
CA ALA A 240 -14.08 -41.28 7.39
C ALA A 240 -14.23 -42.52 8.29
N ARG A 241 -13.45 -43.57 8.02
CA ARG A 241 -13.62 -44.94 8.54
C ARG A 241 -13.69 -45.08 10.08
N SER A 242 -13.30 -44.09 10.87
CA SER A 242 -13.41 -44.09 12.34
C SER A 242 -13.15 -42.71 12.96
N ALA A 243 -13.83 -42.38 14.07
CA ALA A 243 -13.37 -41.38 15.03
C ALA A 243 -12.74 -42.11 16.24
N SER A 244 -11.60 -41.64 16.73
CA SER A 244 -10.94 -42.20 17.92
C SER A 244 -10.92 -41.17 19.04
N PHE A 245 -11.20 -41.61 20.27
CA PHE A 245 -11.18 -40.79 21.47
C PHE A 245 -10.10 -41.34 22.41
N GLY A 246 -9.16 -40.49 22.84
CA GLY A 246 -8.08 -40.90 23.75
C GLY A 246 -8.52 -41.10 25.21
N GLY A 247 -9.80 -40.86 25.51
CA GLY A 247 -10.42 -40.99 26.84
C GLY A 247 -11.86 -41.50 26.76
N ALA A 248 -12.53 -41.59 27.91
CA ALA A 248 -13.92 -42.06 27.99
C ALA A 248 -14.89 -41.12 27.25
N LEU A 249 -15.87 -41.70 26.54
CA LEU A 249 -16.92 -40.95 25.86
C LEU A 249 -18.06 -40.62 26.85
N GLY A 250 -18.31 -39.33 27.09
CA GLY A 250 -19.51 -38.88 27.81
C GLY A 250 -20.72 -38.87 26.89
N LEU A 251 -21.81 -39.52 27.31
CA LEU A 251 -23.10 -39.48 26.59
C LEU A 251 -24.04 -38.46 27.24
N GLY A 252 -25.00 -37.95 26.47
CA GLY A 252 -26.12 -37.19 27.05
C GLY A 252 -26.83 -38.04 28.11
N SER A 253 -27.04 -37.48 29.30
CA SER A 253 -27.66 -38.15 30.43
C SER A 253 -29.10 -37.68 30.62
N PHE A 254 -30.04 -38.62 30.70
CA PHE A 254 -31.46 -38.38 30.89
C PHE A 254 -32.00 -39.26 32.01
N THR A 255 -33.12 -38.89 32.61
CA THR A 255 -33.95 -39.85 33.35
C THR A 255 -34.99 -40.50 32.44
N VAL A 256 -35.57 -41.63 32.82
CA VAL A 256 -36.65 -42.30 32.09
C VAL A 256 -37.81 -41.33 31.82
N ALA A 257 -38.10 -40.42 32.76
CA ALA A 257 -39.16 -39.42 32.62
C ALA A 257 -38.83 -38.29 31.62
N THR A 258 -37.56 -37.96 31.43
CA THR A 258 -37.11 -36.88 30.52
C THR A 258 -36.67 -37.40 29.14
N LEU A 259 -36.68 -38.71 28.95
CA LEU A 259 -36.20 -39.36 27.75
C LEU A 259 -37.18 -39.16 26.59
N GLN A 260 -36.85 -38.23 25.69
CA GLN A 260 -37.62 -37.91 24.49
C GLN A 260 -37.37 -38.93 23.37
N ALA A 261 -38.27 -39.04 22.38
CA ALA A 261 -38.06 -39.90 21.22
C ALA A 261 -36.75 -39.54 20.47
N GLY A 262 -35.92 -40.54 20.20
CA GLY A 262 -34.61 -40.37 19.56
C GLY A 262 -34.65 -40.60 18.05
N SER A 263 -33.47 -40.51 17.44
CA SER A 263 -33.22 -40.99 16.06
C SER A 263 -32.66 -42.41 16.07
N ALA A 264 -32.99 -43.22 15.06
CA ALA A 264 -32.50 -44.60 14.97
C ALA A 264 -30.96 -44.67 15.09
N GLY A 265 -30.46 -45.53 15.98
CA GLY A 265 -29.02 -45.69 16.25
C GLY A 265 -28.43 -44.67 17.24
N GLN A 266 -29.21 -43.71 17.73
CA GLN A 266 -28.77 -42.79 18.78
C GLN A 266 -28.51 -43.56 20.08
N VAL A 267 -27.41 -43.25 20.77
CA VAL A 267 -27.03 -43.83 22.07
C VAL A 267 -26.98 -42.74 23.14
N VAL A 268 -27.62 -42.98 24.28
CA VAL A 268 -27.62 -42.06 25.44
C VAL A 268 -27.40 -42.85 26.73
N PHE A 269 -27.12 -42.13 27.83
CA PHE A 269 -27.12 -42.70 29.17
C PHE A 269 -28.44 -42.33 29.87
N VAL A 270 -29.13 -43.32 30.42
CA VAL A 270 -30.35 -43.09 31.21
C VAL A 270 -30.01 -43.36 32.66
N SER A 271 -29.93 -42.32 33.49
CA SER A 271 -29.29 -42.36 34.82
C SER A 271 -30.07 -43.15 35.86
N ASP A 272 -31.40 -43.21 35.74
CA ASP A 272 -32.33 -43.98 36.58
C ASP A 272 -32.92 -45.16 35.81
N GLY A 273 -32.36 -45.50 34.65
CA GLY A 273 -32.82 -46.64 33.88
C GLY A 273 -32.42 -47.93 34.59
N ARG A 274 -33.40 -48.82 34.75
CA ARG A 274 -33.27 -50.08 35.48
C ARG A 274 -32.40 -51.09 34.74
N LYS A 275 -31.46 -51.73 35.42
CA LYS A 275 -30.70 -52.89 34.91
C LYS A 275 -31.48 -54.20 35.06
N VAL A 276 -31.00 -55.27 34.44
CA VAL A 276 -31.55 -56.61 34.67
C VAL A 276 -31.33 -56.95 36.15
N LEU A 277 -32.37 -57.46 36.82
CA LEU A 277 -32.42 -57.81 38.26
C LEU A 277 -32.64 -56.67 39.26
N GLU A 278 -32.63 -55.40 38.85
CA GLU A 278 -33.00 -54.30 39.76
C GLU A 278 -34.51 -54.32 40.05
N GLY A 279 -34.95 -53.74 41.17
CA GLY A 279 -36.36 -53.50 41.46
C GLY A 279 -36.93 -52.31 40.67
N ALA A 280 -38.25 -52.20 40.56
CA ALA A 280 -38.88 -51.00 40.00
C ALA A 280 -38.56 -49.78 40.87
N GLY A 281 -38.20 -48.64 40.26
CA GLY A 281 -37.79 -47.42 40.96
C GLY A 281 -36.40 -47.48 41.58
N SER A 282 -35.63 -48.54 41.33
CA SER A 282 -34.26 -48.74 41.85
C SER A 282 -33.18 -48.60 40.77
N GLY A 283 -33.52 -47.99 39.63
CA GLY A 283 -32.62 -47.95 38.49
C GLY A 283 -31.30 -47.24 38.79
N SER A 284 -30.18 -47.94 38.56
CA SER A 284 -28.84 -47.38 38.78
C SER A 284 -28.20 -46.84 37.49
N GLY A 285 -28.93 -46.88 36.38
CA GLY A 285 -28.56 -46.30 35.10
C GLY A 285 -28.06 -47.31 34.07
N VAL A 286 -28.43 -47.07 32.81
CA VAL A 286 -28.13 -47.94 31.66
C VAL A 286 -27.77 -47.12 30.43
N MET A 287 -26.89 -47.65 29.59
CA MET A 287 -26.74 -47.17 28.22
C MET A 287 -27.87 -47.72 27.36
N THR A 288 -28.44 -46.87 26.53
CA THR A 288 -29.63 -47.22 25.74
C THR A 288 -29.44 -46.78 24.30
N CYS A 289 -30.02 -47.53 23.36
CA CYS A 289 -30.09 -47.15 21.97
C CYS A 289 -31.54 -46.96 21.52
N TYR A 290 -31.77 -46.03 20.60
CA TYR A 290 -33.08 -45.87 19.99
C TYR A 290 -33.20 -46.76 18.75
N SER A 291 -34.14 -47.69 18.76
CA SER A 291 -34.36 -48.65 17.67
C SER A 291 -35.85 -49.00 17.53
N ASN A 292 -36.34 -49.10 16.30
CA ASN A 292 -37.73 -49.42 15.97
C ASN A 292 -38.77 -48.58 16.77
N GLY A 293 -38.49 -47.29 16.95
CA GLY A 293 -39.42 -46.35 17.59
C GLY A 293 -39.43 -46.37 19.12
N ALA A 294 -38.49 -47.07 19.77
CA ALA A 294 -38.39 -47.12 21.23
C ALA A 294 -36.94 -47.08 21.71
N TRP A 295 -36.74 -46.60 22.94
CA TRP A 295 -35.47 -46.75 23.64
C TRP A 295 -35.34 -48.16 24.21
N ARG A 296 -34.20 -48.79 23.93
CA ARG A 296 -33.87 -50.15 24.36
C ARG A 296 -32.57 -50.16 25.12
N ARG A 297 -32.49 -50.99 26.17
CA ARG A 297 -31.25 -51.19 26.91
C ARG A 297 -30.26 -51.94 26.04
N LEU A 298 -29.01 -51.49 26.00
CA LEU A 298 -27.97 -52.19 25.23
C LEU A 298 -27.63 -53.58 25.78
N SER A 299 -27.92 -53.84 27.05
CA SER A 299 -27.60 -55.12 27.70
C SER A 299 -28.46 -56.29 27.24
N ASP A 300 -29.74 -56.05 26.92
CA ASP A 300 -30.72 -57.11 26.70
C ASP A 300 -31.86 -56.74 25.74
N ASP A 301 -31.77 -55.58 25.09
CA ASP A 301 -32.74 -55.07 24.11
C ASP A 301 -34.16 -54.83 24.66
N ALA A 302 -34.34 -54.91 25.98
CA ALA A 302 -35.63 -54.61 26.62
C ALA A 302 -35.91 -53.11 26.64
N ALA A 303 -37.18 -52.75 26.73
CA ALA A 303 -37.61 -51.37 26.89
C ALA A 303 -36.98 -50.73 28.13
N VAL A 304 -36.59 -49.46 28.00
CA VAL A 304 -36.03 -48.68 29.10
C VAL A 304 -37.16 -48.31 30.07
N MET A 305 -37.01 -48.70 31.34
CA MET A 305 -37.98 -48.49 32.41
C MET A 305 -37.24 -47.99 33.66
N GLY A 306 -37.96 -47.26 34.52
CA GLY A 306 -37.45 -46.81 35.84
C GLY A 306 -37.55 -47.88 36.91
#